data_AF-A0A3A5T355-F1
#
_entry.id   AF-A0A3A5T355-F1
#
_cell.length_a   1.000
_cell.length_b   1.000
_cell.length_c   1.000
_cell.angle_alpha   90.00
_cell.angle_beta   90.00
_cell.angle_gamma   90.00
#
_symmetry.space_group_name_H-M   'P 1'
#
loop_
_entity.id
_entity.type
_entity.pdbx_description
1 polymer ?
#
loop_
_entity_poly.entity_id
_entity_poly.type
_entity_poly.pdbx_seq_one_letter_code
_entity_poly.pdbx_strand_id
1 'polypeptide(L)'
;MKRITKVSLFLTILLITLSCNDNTFDTTLVSKTNTKLIEDETFLKNRFSVALANVFCESEASREFIKQEALKQFDYEYDVLYMLIKDRVIENNQTFEDLLLRFMSKDELTSLLKKIPNLTIFIPALPEDFFSPETWNTQKEIPLVAYMNNNKQILYTDNIGTINTIESDEIPAFPIAVVKPSERVFLQTSSTRNSDSSILTAQNGTNFIFTHKEFDNTNPTSKMQTRGVSTDYPEKLKKIYEAKDYADKNGIWQRDYIYYNISKKDGSGIFQKNISECIYSFELSGDPNNMYRLIADQGDDPHYSEYEVKVPKDPRDSGRRDYALSFWFEGNFEFIVKIYVSNTQLISNEIIKAISISPNDLFELNIENINTGRHQIKKRAIGIKNLKKYYLPNPLPLFDWNIEHYSSSIKISIEEKDNEVTEQKLIETTSNFASNFEFNIGLGETIKKGAKFGASASTTQKVSTTITTHLDSEQLGDVIINFGDDIVIKNEMDAVVSGVPGRASYKTTYRPVLNPKYTSGYYKIEVLPLALY
;
A
#
# COMPACT_ATOMS: atom_id res chain seq x y z
N MET A 1 -4.75 84.53 -35.94
CA MET A 1 -3.32 84.28 -36.27
C MET A 1 -2.63 83.69 -35.06
N LYS A 2 -1.81 82.65 -35.27
CA LYS A 2 -0.67 82.11 -34.50
C LYS A 2 -0.41 82.68 -33.07
N ARG A 3 0.10 81.97 -32.06
CA ARG A 3 0.48 80.57 -31.70
C ARG A 3 1.31 80.76 -30.40
N ILE A 4 1.39 79.77 -29.50
CA ILE A 4 2.48 79.55 -28.49
C ILE A 4 2.36 80.50 -27.26
N THR A 5 2.55 80.17 -25.97
CA THR A 5 3.35 79.16 -25.22
C THR A 5 2.85 79.09 -23.77
N LYS A 6 2.99 77.92 -23.11
CA LYS A 6 2.94 77.76 -21.64
C LYS A 6 4.25 78.26 -21.01
N VAL A 7 4.21 79.00 -19.90
CA VAL A 7 5.28 79.00 -18.86
C VAL A 7 4.65 79.28 -17.47
N SER A 8 5.22 78.57 -16.49
CA SER A 8 4.92 78.38 -15.07
C SER A 8 5.25 79.56 -14.13
N LEU A 9 4.53 79.71 -12.99
CA LEU A 9 5.02 80.12 -11.64
C LEU A 9 3.84 80.15 -10.63
N PHE A 10 3.69 79.22 -9.67
CA PHE A 10 4.27 79.07 -8.31
C PHE A 10 3.66 79.94 -7.18
N LEU A 11 3.69 79.35 -5.97
CA LEU A 11 3.32 79.83 -4.61
C LEU A 11 1.87 79.60 -4.18
N THR A 12 1.58 78.86 -3.10
CA THR A 12 2.15 79.05 -1.75
C THR A 12 2.52 77.77 -0.99
N ILE A 13 3.73 77.80 -0.42
CA ILE A 13 4.24 76.99 0.70
C ILE A 13 4.06 77.84 1.97
N LEU A 14 3.69 77.24 3.11
CA LEU A 14 4.51 77.18 4.35
C LEU A 14 3.68 76.73 5.56
N LEU A 15 4.05 75.60 6.17
CA LEU A 15 4.44 75.57 7.59
C LEU A 15 5.25 74.29 7.87
N ILE A 16 6.49 74.55 8.26
CA ILE A 16 7.53 73.61 8.63
C ILE A 16 7.35 73.24 10.10
N THR A 17 7.44 71.96 10.43
CA THR A 17 8.15 71.53 11.64
C THR A 17 9.12 70.40 11.27
N LEU A 18 10.38 70.64 11.61
CA LEU A 18 11.49 69.70 11.52
C LEU A 18 11.49 68.78 12.75
N SER A 19 11.71 67.49 12.55
CA SER A 19 12.52 66.67 13.45
C SER A 19 13.09 65.49 12.66
N CYS A 20 14.42 65.42 12.56
CA CYS A 20 15.12 64.20 12.17
C CYS A 20 15.11 63.25 13.37
N ASN A 21 14.71 62.00 13.20
CA ASN A 21 15.20 60.92 14.05
C ASN A 21 15.21 59.58 13.28
N ASP A 22 16.41 59.02 13.19
CA ASP A 22 16.82 57.66 12.83
C ASP A 22 15.89 56.78 11.99
N ASN A 23 16.25 56.62 10.71
CA ASN A 23 15.80 55.54 9.86
C ASN A 23 16.30 54.19 10.41
N THR A 24 15.55 53.62 11.34
CA THR A 24 15.55 52.17 11.56
C THR A 24 14.38 51.61 10.75
N PHE A 25 14.68 51.01 9.60
CA PHE A 25 13.73 50.12 8.94
C PHE A 25 13.32 49.07 9.97
N ASP A 26 12.01 48.91 10.16
CA ASP A 26 11.44 48.07 11.21
C ASP A 26 11.61 46.59 10.89
N THR A 27 12.84 46.10 11.12
CA THR A 27 13.27 44.70 10.95
C THR A 27 12.43 43.76 11.82
N THR A 28 11.74 44.28 12.84
CA THR A 28 10.91 43.48 13.77
C THR A 28 9.54 43.10 13.20
N LEU A 29 8.94 43.94 12.35
CA LEU A 29 7.68 43.63 11.67
C LEU A 29 7.89 42.67 10.48
N VAL A 30 8.96 42.85 9.72
CA VAL A 30 9.33 41.94 8.61
C VAL A 30 9.72 40.56 9.17
N SER A 31 10.51 40.52 10.25
CA SER A 31 10.84 39.25 10.90
C SER A 31 9.60 38.55 11.48
N LYS A 32 8.72 39.24 12.21
CA LYS A 32 7.46 38.64 12.72
C LYS A 32 6.56 38.09 11.61
N THR A 33 6.47 38.79 10.47
CA THR A 33 5.66 38.35 9.33
C THR A 33 6.27 37.12 8.66
N ASN A 34 7.60 37.10 8.47
CA ASN A 34 8.31 35.94 7.95
C ASN A 34 8.24 34.73 8.91
N THR A 35 8.36 34.95 10.22
CA THR A 35 8.21 33.87 11.22
C THR A 35 6.81 33.26 11.18
N LYS A 36 5.76 34.10 11.07
CA LYS A 36 4.37 33.64 10.98
C LYS A 36 4.10 32.84 9.70
N LEU A 37 4.71 33.21 8.58
CA LEU A 37 4.58 32.48 7.31
C LEU A 37 5.29 31.12 7.34
N ILE A 38 6.48 31.06 7.95
CA ILE A 38 7.24 29.80 8.10
C ILE A 38 6.54 28.81 9.06
N GLU A 39 5.60 29.28 9.88
CA GLU A 39 4.76 28.40 10.69
C GLU A 39 3.56 27.81 9.93
N ASP A 40 3.16 28.38 8.79
CA ASP A 40 2.03 27.93 7.98
C ASP A 40 2.44 26.78 7.03
N GLU A 41 1.88 25.60 7.26
CA GLU A 41 2.15 24.42 6.44
C GLU A 41 1.67 24.57 4.99
N THR A 42 0.54 25.23 4.74
CA THR A 42 0.02 25.44 3.38
C THR A 42 0.95 26.36 2.60
N PHE A 43 1.45 27.41 3.25
CA PHE A 43 2.47 28.29 2.67
C PHE A 43 3.74 27.51 2.31
N LEU A 44 4.25 26.69 3.23
CA LEU A 44 5.47 25.90 2.99
C LEU A 44 5.30 24.86 1.88
N LYS A 45 4.17 24.15 1.84
CA LYS A 45 3.81 23.22 0.75
C LYS A 45 3.76 23.95 -0.60
N ASN A 46 3.17 25.14 -0.65
CA ASN A 46 3.17 25.97 -1.85
C ASN A 46 4.60 26.33 -2.29
N ARG A 47 5.44 26.85 -1.37
CA ARG A 47 6.83 27.24 -1.69
C ARG A 47 7.65 26.07 -2.21
N PHE A 48 7.51 24.90 -1.60
CA PHE A 48 8.15 23.67 -2.08
C PHE A 48 7.63 23.27 -3.47
N SER A 49 6.32 23.34 -3.68
CA SER A 49 5.70 22.97 -4.97
C SER A 49 6.15 23.88 -6.11
N VAL A 50 6.23 25.19 -5.88
CA VAL A 50 6.78 26.15 -6.86
C VAL A 50 8.26 25.88 -7.13
N ALA A 51 9.06 25.59 -6.10
CA ALA A 51 10.46 25.24 -6.27
C ALA A 51 10.64 23.96 -7.10
N LEU A 52 9.84 22.93 -6.82
CA LEU A 52 9.85 21.68 -7.58
C LEU A 52 9.42 21.88 -9.03
N ALA A 53 8.38 22.70 -9.28
CA ALA A 53 7.94 23.04 -10.64
C ALA A 53 9.04 23.78 -11.43
N ASN A 54 9.81 24.65 -10.78
CA ASN A 54 10.98 25.29 -11.39
C ASN A 54 12.10 24.30 -11.72
N VAL A 55 12.44 23.40 -10.78
CA VAL A 55 13.42 22.32 -11.02
C VAL A 55 12.98 21.44 -12.19
N PHE A 56 11.70 21.04 -12.23
CA PHE A 56 11.14 20.31 -13.36
C PHE A 56 11.12 21.11 -14.65
N CYS A 57 11.02 22.44 -14.63
CA CYS A 57 11.11 23.22 -15.84
C CYS A 57 12.53 23.27 -16.39
N GLU A 58 13.53 23.43 -15.52
CA GLU A 58 14.92 23.67 -15.93
C GLU A 58 15.73 22.39 -16.18
N SER A 59 15.39 21.28 -15.52
CA SER A 59 16.26 20.10 -15.46
C SER A 59 15.54 18.83 -15.93
N GLU A 60 15.83 18.40 -17.17
CA GLU A 60 15.40 17.08 -17.66
C GLU A 60 15.98 15.95 -16.81
N ALA A 61 17.24 16.08 -16.39
CA ALA A 61 17.90 15.12 -15.53
C ALA A 61 17.15 14.91 -14.21
N SER A 62 16.58 15.97 -13.63
CA SER A 62 15.75 15.87 -12.42
C SER A 62 14.43 15.14 -12.69
N ARG A 63 13.77 15.40 -13.83
CA ARG A 63 12.55 14.69 -14.23
C ARG A 63 12.81 13.20 -14.42
N GLU A 64 13.90 12.85 -15.12
CA GLU A 64 14.32 11.46 -15.29
C GLU A 64 14.66 10.80 -13.96
N PHE A 65 15.40 11.48 -13.09
CA PHE A 65 15.71 10.97 -11.77
C PHE A 65 14.46 10.65 -10.94
N ILE A 66 13.50 11.59 -10.85
CA ILE A 66 12.23 11.36 -10.12
C ILE A 66 11.42 10.21 -10.73
N LYS A 67 11.33 10.14 -12.07
CA LYS A 67 10.69 9.03 -12.76
C LYS A 67 11.30 7.67 -12.37
N GLN A 68 12.63 7.57 -12.35
CA GLN A 68 13.33 6.33 -12.01
C GLN A 68 13.14 5.95 -10.53
N GLU A 69 13.09 6.94 -9.62
CA GLU A 69 12.78 6.66 -8.21
C GLU A 69 11.33 6.21 -8.03
N ALA A 70 10.36 6.86 -8.69
CA ALA A 70 8.94 6.48 -8.63
C ALA A 70 8.69 5.06 -9.16
N LEU A 71 9.33 4.68 -10.27
CA LEU A 71 9.21 3.34 -10.86
C LEU A 71 9.72 2.19 -9.98
N LYS A 72 10.48 2.48 -8.91
CA LYS A 72 10.88 1.45 -7.95
C LYS A 72 9.71 0.97 -7.10
N GLN A 73 8.68 1.81 -6.96
CA GLN A 73 7.53 1.58 -6.11
C GLN A 73 7.92 1.06 -4.74
N PHE A 74 8.81 1.77 -4.04
CA PHE A 74 9.48 1.25 -2.85
C PHE A 74 8.51 0.89 -1.72
N ASP A 75 7.29 1.44 -1.77
CA ASP A 75 6.17 1.19 -0.86
C ASP A 75 4.90 0.69 -1.59
N TYR A 76 5.07 0.10 -2.79
CA TYR A 76 4.03 -0.33 -3.74
C TYR A 76 3.29 0.78 -4.50
N GLU A 77 3.59 2.05 -4.27
CA GLU A 77 3.09 3.18 -5.04
C GLU A 77 4.20 3.96 -5.74
N TYR A 78 3.84 4.87 -6.64
CA TYR A 78 4.79 5.74 -7.33
C TYR A 78 5.29 6.90 -6.47
N ASP A 79 5.51 6.62 -5.19
CA ASP A 79 5.94 7.56 -4.17
C ASP A 79 7.47 7.68 -4.17
N VAL A 80 7.95 8.92 -4.05
CA VAL A 80 9.37 9.24 -3.90
C VAL A 80 9.59 10.00 -2.60
N LEU A 81 10.05 9.30 -1.57
CA LEU A 81 10.33 9.88 -0.26
C LEU A 81 11.50 10.88 -0.35
N TYR A 82 11.20 12.18 -0.21
CA TYR A 82 12.15 13.26 -0.46
C TYR A 82 13.44 13.13 0.35
N MET A 83 13.33 12.75 1.62
CA MET A 83 14.49 12.65 2.52
C MET A 83 15.52 11.60 2.05
N LEU A 84 15.09 10.56 1.32
CA LEU A 84 16.00 9.54 0.79
C LEU A 84 16.77 10.00 -0.45
N ILE A 85 16.22 10.97 -1.18
CA ILE A 85 16.73 11.39 -2.48
C ILE A 85 17.40 12.77 -2.48
N LYS A 86 17.14 13.61 -1.47
CA LYS A 86 17.56 15.02 -1.46
C LYS A 86 19.07 15.24 -1.67
N ASP A 87 19.90 14.32 -1.18
CA ASP A 87 21.37 14.41 -1.25
C ASP A 87 21.96 13.71 -2.50
N ARG A 88 21.11 13.18 -3.39
CA ARG A 88 21.55 12.58 -4.66
C ARG A 88 22.01 13.65 -5.63
N VAL A 89 23.22 13.49 -6.16
CA VAL A 89 23.76 14.33 -7.23
C VAL A 89 23.00 14.07 -8.53
N ILE A 90 22.48 15.14 -9.13
CA ILE A 90 21.67 15.07 -10.36
C ILE A 90 22.50 15.51 -11.57
N GLU A 91 22.94 16.76 -11.57
CA GLU A 91 23.73 17.34 -12.66
C GLU A 91 24.65 18.44 -12.14
N ASN A 92 25.76 18.70 -12.85
CA ASN A 92 26.73 19.75 -12.49
C ASN A 92 27.23 19.69 -11.04
N ASN A 93 27.38 18.49 -10.47
CA ASN A 93 27.72 18.23 -9.06
C ASN A 93 26.74 18.84 -8.04
N GLN A 94 25.54 19.23 -8.47
CA GLN A 94 24.49 19.72 -7.59
C GLN A 94 23.56 18.56 -7.21
N THR A 95 23.24 18.50 -5.92
CA THR A 95 22.25 17.56 -5.39
C THR A 95 20.84 17.99 -5.75
N PHE A 96 19.86 17.10 -5.61
CA PHE A 96 18.46 17.43 -5.82
C PHE A 96 18.00 18.58 -4.90
N GLU A 97 18.45 18.61 -3.64
CA GLU A 97 18.21 19.73 -2.74
C GLU A 97 18.87 21.02 -3.21
N ASP A 98 20.11 20.97 -3.72
CA ASP A 98 20.79 22.16 -4.24
C ASP A 98 20.01 22.80 -5.41
N LEU A 99 19.31 21.99 -6.22
CA LEU A 99 18.45 22.48 -7.28
C LEU A 99 17.19 23.19 -6.72
N LEU A 100 16.55 22.61 -5.70
CA LEU A 100 15.38 23.22 -5.03
C LEU A 100 15.73 24.52 -4.31
N LEU A 101 16.90 24.58 -3.65
CA LEU A 101 17.37 25.74 -2.90
C LEU A 101 17.68 26.97 -3.76
N ARG A 102 17.64 26.84 -5.10
CA ARG A 102 17.65 27.99 -6.01
C ARG A 102 16.34 28.77 -5.99
N PHE A 103 15.23 28.12 -5.62
CA PHE A 103 13.86 28.65 -5.73
C PHE A 103 13.11 28.76 -4.39
N MET A 104 13.60 28.08 -3.34
CA MET A 104 13.13 28.28 -1.97
C MET A 104 14.29 28.47 -0.99
N SER A 105 14.03 29.16 0.12
CA SER A 105 15.06 29.33 1.15
C SER A 105 15.27 28.05 1.95
N LYS A 106 16.49 27.91 2.48
CA LYS A 106 16.85 26.79 3.36
C LYS A 106 16.00 26.74 4.63
N ASP A 107 15.61 27.89 5.17
CA ASP A 107 14.80 27.98 6.39
C ASP A 107 13.36 27.52 6.14
N GLU A 108 12.77 27.89 4.99
CA GLU A 108 11.46 27.37 4.56
C GLU A 108 11.50 25.85 4.40
N LEU A 109 12.48 25.33 3.65
CA LEU A 109 12.62 23.88 3.42
C LEU A 109 12.81 23.12 4.73
N THR A 110 13.71 23.60 5.60
CA THR A 110 13.96 22.97 6.91
C THR A 110 12.70 22.96 7.78
N SER A 111 11.92 24.04 7.76
CA SER A 111 10.68 24.15 8.52
C SER A 111 9.59 23.21 7.99
N LEU A 112 9.51 23.04 6.66
CA LEU A 112 8.62 22.06 6.04
C LEU A 112 8.97 20.64 6.46
N LEU A 113 10.25 20.25 6.36
CA LEU A 113 10.72 18.91 6.71
C LEU A 113 10.61 18.61 8.21
N LYS A 114 10.60 19.64 9.06
CA LYS A 114 10.32 19.48 10.49
C LYS A 114 8.84 19.17 10.76
N LYS A 115 7.93 19.77 9.97
CA LYS A 115 6.48 19.54 10.07
C LYS A 115 6.06 18.22 9.40
N ILE A 116 6.66 17.93 8.25
CA ILE A 116 6.36 16.78 7.40
C ILE A 116 7.69 16.05 7.09
N PRO A 117 8.25 15.30 8.05
CA PRO A 117 9.51 14.60 7.85
C PRO A 117 9.44 13.50 6.79
N ASN A 118 8.25 12.95 6.58
CA ASN A 118 7.92 11.95 5.57
C ASN A 118 7.34 12.58 4.28
N LEU A 119 7.80 13.78 3.91
CA LEU A 119 7.39 14.46 2.68
C LEU A 119 7.74 13.61 1.45
N THR A 120 6.75 13.38 0.60
CA THR A 120 6.83 12.53 -0.57
C THR A 120 6.38 13.28 -1.82
N ILE A 121 7.06 12.98 -2.93
CA ILE A 121 6.64 13.39 -4.28
C ILE A 121 6.00 12.17 -4.93
N PHE A 122 4.67 12.19 -5.06
CA PHE A 122 3.89 11.15 -5.72
C PHE A 122 3.72 11.48 -7.20
N ILE A 123 3.97 10.51 -8.07
CA ILE A 123 3.76 10.64 -9.51
C ILE A 123 2.57 9.75 -9.93
N PRO A 124 1.36 10.31 -10.11
CA PRO A 124 0.17 9.50 -10.34
C PRO A 124 0.20 8.81 -11.71
N ALA A 125 -0.46 7.65 -11.78
CA ALA A 125 -0.91 7.09 -13.04
C ALA A 125 -2.33 7.61 -13.32
N LEU A 126 -2.42 8.57 -14.24
CA LEU A 126 -3.68 9.18 -14.64
C LEU A 126 -4.42 8.31 -15.65
N PRO A 127 -5.77 8.37 -15.67
CA PRO A 127 -6.58 7.70 -16.67
C PRO A 127 -6.21 8.06 -18.12
N GLU A 128 -6.74 7.29 -19.06
CA GLU A 128 -6.56 7.46 -20.52
C GLU A 128 -5.11 7.43 -21.03
N ASP A 129 -4.17 6.89 -20.27
CA ASP A 129 -2.73 7.02 -20.53
C ASP A 129 -2.31 8.52 -20.65
N PHE A 130 -3.04 9.45 -20.01
CA PHE A 130 -2.71 10.88 -20.06
C PHE A 130 -1.31 11.15 -19.50
N PHE A 131 -0.97 10.47 -18.42
CA PHE A 131 0.33 10.59 -17.76
C PHE A 131 0.52 9.44 -16.77
N SER A 132 1.68 8.79 -16.77
CA SER A 132 2.09 7.87 -15.71
C SER A 132 3.62 7.78 -15.66
N PRO A 133 4.23 7.31 -14.56
CA PRO A 133 5.67 7.06 -14.51
C PRO A 133 6.19 6.16 -15.63
N GLU A 134 5.42 5.17 -16.09
CA GLU A 134 5.81 4.26 -17.17
C GLU A 134 5.86 4.96 -18.53
N THR A 135 4.94 5.90 -18.74
CA THR A 135 4.72 6.57 -20.02
C THR A 135 5.35 7.96 -20.11
N TRP A 136 5.78 8.52 -18.97
CA TRP A 136 6.31 9.88 -18.86
C TRP A 136 7.51 10.12 -19.80
N ASN A 137 7.32 10.99 -20.77
CA ASN A 137 8.37 11.47 -21.66
C ASN A 137 9.06 12.70 -21.05
N THR A 138 10.09 12.45 -20.25
CA THR A 138 10.83 13.47 -19.49
C THR A 138 11.45 14.56 -20.36
N GLN A 139 11.68 14.33 -21.65
CA GLN A 139 12.16 15.35 -22.59
C GLN A 139 11.10 16.39 -22.96
N LYS A 140 9.83 15.98 -23.03
CA LYS A 140 8.73 16.79 -23.58
C LYS A 140 7.72 17.23 -22.53
N GLU A 141 7.57 16.44 -21.48
CA GLU A 141 6.53 16.59 -20.47
C GLU A 141 7.16 17.15 -19.19
N ILE A 142 6.74 18.36 -18.84
CA ILE A 142 7.11 19.06 -17.61
C ILE A 142 5.88 19.03 -16.69
N PRO A 143 5.94 18.31 -15.57
CA PRO A 143 4.82 18.23 -14.64
C PRO A 143 4.52 19.57 -13.97
N LEU A 144 3.23 19.88 -13.81
CA LEU A 144 2.77 20.82 -12.78
C LEU A 144 2.88 20.15 -11.41
N VAL A 145 2.88 20.94 -10.33
CA VAL A 145 3.03 20.40 -8.98
C VAL A 145 1.81 20.71 -8.13
N ALA A 146 1.13 19.67 -7.65
CA ALA A 146 -0.04 19.75 -6.80
C ALA A 146 0.30 19.54 -5.32
N TYR A 147 -0.50 20.11 -4.44
CA TYR A 147 -0.46 19.92 -3.00
C TYR A 147 -1.83 20.20 -2.39
N MET A 148 -2.12 19.56 -1.25
CA MET A 148 -3.35 19.80 -0.50
C MET A 148 -3.14 20.91 0.54
N ASN A 149 -4.06 21.88 0.58
CA ASN A 149 -4.06 22.93 1.60
C ASN A 149 -4.76 22.47 2.90
N ASN A 150 -4.71 23.30 3.94
CA ASN A 150 -5.32 22.97 5.24
C ASN A 150 -6.86 22.84 5.19
N ASN A 151 -7.51 23.34 4.13
CA ASN A 151 -8.95 23.23 3.91
C ASN A 151 -9.32 21.98 3.08
N LYS A 152 -8.38 21.05 2.88
CA LYS A 152 -8.55 19.85 2.04
C LYS A 152 -8.85 20.14 0.56
N GLN A 153 -8.45 21.31 0.06
CA GLN A 153 -8.53 21.61 -1.38
C GLN A 153 -7.22 21.23 -2.06
N ILE A 154 -7.33 20.62 -3.24
CA ILE A 154 -6.18 20.26 -4.08
C ILE A 154 -5.84 21.48 -4.95
N LEU A 155 -4.67 22.06 -4.69
CA LEU A 155 -4.12 23.18 -5.45
C LEU A 155 -2.97 22.68 -6.31
N TYR A 156 -2.72 23.32 -7.45
CA TYR A 156 -1.54 23.05 -8.27
C TYR A 156 -0.91 24.32 -8.80
N THR A 157 0.39 24.22 -9.10
CA THR A 157 1.19 25.35 -9.54
C THR A 157 2.15 25.01 -10.67
N ASP A 158 2.43 26.02 -11.48
CA ASP A 158 3.46 26.00 -12.53
C ASP A 158 4.78 26.58 -12.02
N ASN A 159 5.78 26.66 -12.91
CA ASN A 159 7.10 27.20 -12.59
C ASN A 159 7.11 28.72 -12.35
N ILE A 160 6.07 29.46 -12.73
CA ILE A 160 5.96 30.90 -12.46
C ILE A 160 5.20 31.19 -11.15
N GLY A 161 4.68 30.16 -10.48
CA GLY A 161 3.98 30.27 -9.21
C GLY A 161 2.49 30.61 -9.33
N THR A 162 1.89 30.43 -10.52
CA THR A 162 0.44 30.55 -10.69
C THR A 162 -0.24 29.43 -9.91
N ILE A 163 -1.28 29.74 -9.11
CA ILE A 163 -2.01 28.74 -8.33
C ILE A 163 -3.40 28.57 -8.92
N ASN A 164 -3.76 27.32 -9.21
CA ASN A 164 -5.09 26.90 -9.63
C ASN A 164 -5.59 25.76 -8.72
N THR A 165 -6.88 25.44 -8.83
CA THR A 165 -7.54 24.38 -8.05
C THR A 165 -7.93 23.23 -8.98
N ILE A 166 -7.83 22.00 -8.49
CA ILE A 166 -8.52 20.84 -9.07
C ILE A 166 -9.75 20.61 -8.20
N GLU A 167 -10.93 20.72 -8.79
CA GLU A 167 -12.18 20.47 -8.06
C GLU A 167 -12.34 18.97 -7.77
N SER A 168 -13.15 18.61 -6.77
CA SER A 168 -13.28 17.22 -6.30
C SER A 168 -13.80 16.24 -7.35
N ASP A 169 -14.46 16.74 -8.39
CA ASP A 169 -14.98 15.97 -9.51
C ASP A 169 -14.10 16.08 -10.78
N GLU A 170 -12.90 16.67 -10.68
CA GLU A 170 -11.99 16.83 -11.81
C GLU A 170 -10.78 15.88 -11.71
N ILE A 171 -10.39 15.31 -12.86
CA ILE A 171 -9.15 14.56 -13.00
C ILE A 171 -8.22 15.35 -13.94
N PRO A 172 -6.97 15.63 -13.54
CA PRO A 172 -6.04 16.34 -14.42
C PRO A 172 -5.75 15.53 -15.68
N ALA A 173 -5.70 16.20 -16.83
CA ALA A 173 -5.38 15.60 -18.13
C ALA A 173 -4.02 16.08 -18.66
N PHE A 174 -3.06 16.30 -17.74
CA PHE A 174 -1.73 16.83 -18.02
C PHE A 174 -0.70 16.24 -17.05
N PRO A 175 0.61 16.27 -17.40
CA PRO A 175 1.67 15.84 -16.50
C PRO A 175 1.60 16.55 -15.14
N ILE A 176 1.60 15.79 -14.06
CA ILE A 176 1.46 16.33 -12.71
C ILE A 176 2.27 15.51 -11.70
N ALA A 177 2.80 16.17 -10.68
CA ALA A 177 3.40 15.55 -9.49
C ALA A 177 2.69 16.07 -8.25
N VAL A 178 2.51 15.25 -7.22
CA VAL A 178 1.77 15.60 -6.01
C VAL A 178 2.69 15.59 -4.81
N VAL A 179 2.67 16.66 -4.02
CA VAL A 179 3.43 16.80 -2.77
C VAL A 179 2.51 16.45 -1.61
N LYS A 180 2.75 15.28 -0.99
CA LYS A 180 1.96 14.75 0.13
C LYS A 180 2.87 14.17 1.23
N PRO A 181 2.44 14.09 2.50
CA PRO A 181 3.05 13.15 3.45
C PRO A 181 2.85 11.71 2.97
N SER A 182 3.80 10.81 3.25
CA SER A 182 3.59 9.37 3.06
C SER A 182 2.66 8.78 4.12
N GLU A 183 1.73 7.93 3.70
CA GLU A 183 0.85 7.13 4.56
C GLU A 183 1.46 5.78 4.97
N ARG A 184 2.57 5.36 4.34
CA ARG A 184 3.24 4.07 4.61
C ARG A 184 4.55 4.21 5.36
N VAL A 185 5.13 5.41 5.45
CA VAL A 185 6.45 5.64 6.02
C VAL A 185 6.46 6.78 7.03
N PHE A 186 7.08 6.54 8.19
CA PHE A 186 7.18 7.51 9.27
C PHE A 186 8.61 7.64 9.78
N LEU A 187 8.93 8.81 10.33
CA LEU A 187 10.22 9.08 10.95
C LEU A 187 10.43 8.15 12.16
N GLN A 188 11.57 7.46 12.20
CA GLN A 188 11.93 6.63 13.34
C GLN A 188 12.24 7.53 14.55
N THR A 189 11.50 7.32 15.63
CA THR A 189 11.68 7.99 16.92
C THR A 189 12.16 6.99 17.97
N SER A 190 12.69 7.46 19.10
CA SER A 190 13.14 6.60 20.20
C SER A 190 12.05 5.65 20.74
N SER A 191 10.78 6.01 20.56
CA SER A 191 9.60 5.25 21.02
C SER A 191 9.06 4.23 20.01
N THR A 192 9.54 4.21 18.76
CA THR A 192 9.02 3.36 17.66
C THR A 192 9.89 2.12 17.38
N ARG A 193 10.60 1.61 18.41
CA ARG A 193 11.37 0.37 18.31
C ARG A 193 10.46 -0.86 18.23
N ASN A 194 9.86 -1.11 17.07
CA ASN A 194 9.38 -2.43 16.74
C ASN A 194 10.57 -3.24 16.18
N SER A 195 10.77 -4.49 16.61
CA SER A 195 11.96 -5.29 16.25
C SER A 195 11.98 -5.76 14.80
N ASP A 196 10.83 -5.68 14.12
CA ASP A 196 10.57 -6.34 12.83
C ASP A 196 10.28 -5.36 11.69
N SER A 197 10.41 -4.05 11.91
CA SER A 197 10.25 -3.04 10.85
C SER A 197 11.55 -2.86 10.07
N SER A 198 11.44 -2.81 8.74
CA SER A 198 12.57 -2.45 7.90
C SER A 198 12.91 -0.97 8.04
N ILE A 199 14.20 -0.69 8.17
CA ILE A 199 14.72 0.66 8.36
C ILE A 199 15.19 1.20 7.02
N LEU A 200 14.59 2.30 6.59
CA LEU A 200 15.06 3.11 5.48
C LEU A 200 15.97 4.21 6.03
N THR A 201 17.25 4.17 5.67
CA THR A 201 18.23 5.18 6.13
C THR A 201 18.56 6.16 5.01
N ALA A 202 18.24 7.43 5.22
CA ALA A 202 18.68 8.54 4.38
C ALA A 202 20.20 8.74 4.48
N GLN A 203 20.82 9.38 3.48
CA GLN A 203 22.27 9.61 3.47
C GLN A 203 22.76 10.46 4.66
N ASN A 204 21.92 11.35 5.16
CA ASN A 204 22.19 12.16 6.34
C ASN A 204 22.05 11.40 7.68
N GLY A 205 21.75 10.10 7.64
CA GLY A 205 21.58 9.24 8.82
C GLY A 205 20.18 9.28 9.43
N THR A 206 19.23 9.99 8.83
CA THR A 206 17.82 9.97 9.27
C THR A 206 17.21 8.62 8.93
N ASN A 207 16.57 8.00 9.92
CA ASN A 207 15.91 6.71 9.75
C ASN A 207 14.40 6.86 9.65
N PHE A 208 13.82 6.09 8.75
CA PHE A 208 12.39 5.92 8.60
C PHE A 208 12.02 4.45 8.76
N ILE A 209 10.79 4.20 9.16
CA ILE A 209 10.21 2.87 9.27
C ILE A 209 8.88 2.83 8.52
N PHE A 210 8.55 1.67 7.96
CA PHE A 210 7.21 1.44 7.43
C PHE A 210 6.19 1.25 8.57
N THR A 211 4.95 1.66 8.35
CA THR A 211 3.82 1.35 9.26
C THR A 211 3.63 -0.15 9.44
N HIS A 212 3.73 -0.88 8.33
CA HIS A 212 3.72 -2.33 8.26
C HIS A 212 4.89 -2.80 7.40
N LYS A 213 5.60 -3.83 7.84
CA LYS A 213 6.73 -4.39 7.08
C LYS A 213 6.29 -4.93 5.71
N GLU A 214 5.03 -5.32 5.59
CA GLU A 214 4.44 -5.81 4.35
C GLU A 214 4.37 -4.73 3.25
N PHE A 215 4.51 -3.44 3.61
CA PHE A 215 4.62 -2.33 2.67
C PHE A 215 6.06 -2.10 2.18
N ASP A 216 7.05 -2.80 2.71
CA ASP A 216 8.42 -2.68 2.21
C ASP A 216 8.58 -3.44 0.89
N ASN A 217 8.66 -2.68 -0.21
CA ASN A 217 8.96 -3.18 -1.54
C ASN A 217 10.36 -2.74 -2.02
N THR A 218 11.28 -2.39 -1.12
CA THR A 218 12.66 -2.02 -1.48
C THR A 218 13.46 -3.19 -2.07
N ASN A 219 13.08 -4.41 -1.70
CA ASN A 219 13.64 -5.65 -2.24
C ASN A 219 12.51 -6.46 -2.87
N PRO A 220 12.06 -6.09 -4.08
CA PRO A 220 10.94 -6.77 -4.72
C PRO A 220 11.33 -8.22 -4.99
N THR A 221 10.85 -9.12 -4.14
CA THR A 221 10.84 -10.56 -4.45
C THR A 221 10.12 -10.73 -5.78
N SER A 222 10.80 -11.36 -6.74
CA SER A 222 10.30 -11.56 -8.09
C SER A 222 8.85 -12.05 -8.06
N LYS A 223 7.92 -11.29 -8.68
CA LYS A 223 6.54 -11.76 -8.97
C LYS A 223 6.64 -13.21 -9.41
N MET A 224 5.91 -14.13 -8.76
CA MET A 224 5.93 -15.55 -9.10
C MET A 224 5.92 -15.71 -10.63
N GLN A 225 7.09 -16.01 -11.20
CA GLN A 225 7.15 -16.48 -12.57
C GLN A 225 6.53 -17.86 -12.50
N THR A 226 5.26 -17.96 -12.89
CA THR A 226 4.67 -19.21 -13.33
C THR A 226 5.43 -19.64 -14.60
N ARG A 227 6.60 -20.21 -14.39
CA ARG A 227 7.43 -20.86 -15.41
C ARG A 227 7.61 -22.31 -15.00
N GLY A 228 7.27 -23.19 -15.94
CA GLY A 228 7.61 -24.60 -15.89
C GLY A 228 6.39 -25.50 -15.69
N VAL A 229 6.02 -26.19 -16.76
CA VAL A 229 5.17 -27.39 -16.71
C VAL A 229 5.93 -28.44 -15.90
N SER A 230 5.45 -28.71 -14.69
CA SER A 230 5.78 -29.90 -13.93
C SER A 230 4.45 -30.47 -13.45
N THR A 231 4.21 -31.75 -13.73
CA THR A 231 3.12 -32.53 -13.15
C THR A 231 3.38 -32.90 -11.69
N ASP A 232 4.59 -32.61 -11.17
CA ASP A 232 4.94 -32.77 -9.76
C ASP A 232 4.57 -31.51 -8.97
N TYR A 233 4.10 -31.70 -7.74
CA TYR A 233 3.79 -30.60 -6.82
C TYR A 233 5.00 -29.67 -6.71
N PRO A 234 4.81 -28.32 -6.73
CA PRO A 234 5.87 -27.41 -6.32
C PRO A 234 6.46 -27.89 -4.99
N GLU A 235 7.78 -27.92 -4.87
CA GLU A 235 8.48 -28.50 -3.71
C GLU A 235 7.91 -27.99 -2.37
N LYS A 236 7.55 -26.70 -2.33
CA LYS A 236 6.92 -26.03 -1.19
C LYS A 236 5.56 -26.61 -0.78
N LEU A 237 4.81 -27.25 -1.67
CA LEU A 237 3.49 -27.83 -1.41
C LEU A 237 3.53 -29.34 -1.13
N LYS A 238 4.67 -30.00 -1.34
CA LYS A 238 4.78 -31.47 -1.20
C LYS A 238 4.32 -31.97 0.17
N LYS A 239 4.75 -31.28 1.24
CA LYS A 239 4.40 -31.64 2.63
C LYS A 239 2.89 -31.56 2.90
N ILE A 240 2.18 -30.66 2.23
CA ILE A 240 0.71 -30.52 2.36
C ILE A 240 0.01 -31.74 1.74
N TYR A 241 0.46 -32.20 0.57
CA TYR A 241 -0.11 -33.37 -0.10
C TYR A 241 0.23 -34.68 0.62
N GLU A 242 1.44 -34.81 1.17
CA GLU A 242 1.77 -35.90 2.09
C GLU A 242 0.86 -35.88 3.34
N ALA A 243 0.59 -34.70 3.89
CA ALA A 243 -0.30 -34.55 5.03
C ALA A 243 -1.73 -35.02 4.72
N LYS A 244 -2.24 -34.70 3.52
CA LYS A 244 -3.55 -35.14 3.07
C LYS A 244 -3.62 -36.66 2.91
N ASP A 245 -2.59 -37.28 2.34
CA ASP A 245 -2.50 -38.73 2.21
C ASP A 245 -2.54 -39.43 3.59
N TYR A 246 -1.77 -38.92 4.56
CA TYR A 246 -1.82 -39.44 5.93
C TYR A 246 -3.15 -39.17 6.64
N ALA A 247 -3.76 -37.99 6.42
CA ALA A 247 -5.07 -37.67 6.98
C ALA A 247 -6.14 -38.65 6.47
N ASP A 248 -6.15 -38.95 5.17
CA ASP A 248 -7.10 -39.87 4.55
C ASP A 248 -6.90 -41.32 5.01
N LYS A 249 -5.64 -41.78 5.04
CA LYS A 249 -5.31 -43.17 5.39
C LYS A 249 -5.43 -43.45 6.87
N ASN A 250 -4.99 -42.51 7.71
CA ASN A 250 -4.79 -42.73 9.14
C ASN A 250 -5.77 -41.93 10.01
N GLY A 251 -6.63 -41.10 9.43
CA GLY A 251 -7.66 -40.35 10.14
C GLY A 251 -7.11 -39.31 11.12
N ILE A 252 -5.91 -38.76 10.84
CA ILE A 252 -5.27 -37.66 11.56
C ILE A 252 -5.71 -36.31 10.97
N TRP A 253 -5.39 -35.19 11.62
CA TRP A 253 -5.52 -33.88 10.96
C TRP A 253 -4.29 -33.58 10.11
N GLN A 254 -4.45 -32.89 8.98
CA GLN A 254 -3.31 -32.54 8.10
C GLN A 254 -2.24 -31.75 8.86
N ARG A 255 -2.66 -30.83 9.74
CA ARG A 255 -1.75 -30.04 10.58
C ARG A 255 -0.99 -30.86 11.63
N ASP A 256 -1.45 -32.07 12.01
CA ASP A 256 -0.68 -32.99 12.86
C ASP A 256 0.63 -33.40 12.17
N TYR A 257 0.54 -33.75 10.89
CA TYR A 257 1.73 -34.10 10.10
C TYR A 257 2.57 -32.85 9.79
N ILE A 258 1.92 -31.73 9.44
CA ILE A 258 2.65 -30.54 9.01
C ILE A 258 3.47 -29.94 10.16
N TYR A 259 2.85 -29.68 11.30
CA TYR A 259 3.48 -29.01 12.43
C TYR A 259 4.19 -29.95 13.41
N TYR A 260 3.88 -31.24 13.41
CA TYR A 260 4.45 -32.19 14.38
C TYR A 260 5.02 -33.46 13.75
N ASN A 261 5.00 -33.62 12.42
CA ASN A 261 5.41 -34.84 11.71
C ASN A 261 4.69 -36.12 12.22
N ILE A 262 3.50 -35.99 12.81
CA ILE A 262 2.69 -37.12 13.27
C ILE A 262 1.93 -37.69 12.09
N SER A 263 2.27 -38.91 11.66
CA SER A 263 1.63 -39.58 10.53
C SER A 263 0.59 -40.63 10.94
N LYS A 264 0.54 -41.03 12.22
CA LYS A 264 -0.38 -42.07 12.76
C LYS A 264 -1.10 -41.56 14.01
N LYS A 265 -2.25 -42.16 14.34
CA LYS A 265 -3.09 -41.74 15.49
C LYS A 265 -2.37 -41.75 16.83
N ASP A 266 -1.53 -42.76 17.06
CA ASP A 266 -0.73 -42.99 18.27
C ASP A 266 0.71 -42.45 18.13
N GLY A 267 1.04 -41.80 17.02
CA GLY A 267 2.36 -41.24 16.78
C GLY A 267 2.68 -40.06 17.71
N SER A 268 3.96 -39.73 17.83
CA SER A 268 4.44 -38.56 18.56
C SER A 268 5.39 -37.73 17.71
N GLY A 269 5.49 -36.43 17.98
CA GLY A 269 6.47 -35.62 17.30
C GLY A 269 6.67 -34.24 17.86
N ILE A 270 7.73 -33.60 17.35
CA ILE A 270 8.26 -32.31 17.79
C ILE A 270 7.65 -31.20 16.92
N PHE A 271 7.35 -30.07 17.55
CA PHE A 271 6.89 -28.86 16.85
C PHE A 271 7.91 -28.36 15.81
N GLN A 272 7.45 -28.14 14.58
CA GLN A 272 8.25 -27.64 13.47
C GLN A 272 8.25 -26.10 13.45
N LYS A 273 9.38 -25.49 13.83
CA LYS A 273 9.53 -24.03 14.04
C LYS A 273 9.68 -23.20 12.75
N ASN A 274 9.76 -23.83 11.58
CA ASN A 274 10.00 -23.14 10.30
C ASN A 274 8.75 -23.05 9.43
N ILE A 275 7.57 -23.35 9.97
CA ILE A 275 6.31 -23.43 9.22
C ILE A 275 5.34 -22.38 9.75
N SER A 276 4.74 -21.62 8.85
CA SER A 276 3.76 -20.58 9.19
C SER A 276 2.49 -20.73 8.37
N GLU A 277 1.33 -20.52 9.00
CA GLU A 277 0.07 -20.36 8.25
C GLU A 277 0.18 -19.11 7.39
N CYS A 278 -0.17 -19.21 6.11
CA CYS A 278 -0.06 -18.10 5.17
C CYS A 278 -1.39 -17.87 4.44
N ILE A 279 -1.78 -16.60 4.23
CA ILE A 279 -2.84 -16.27 3.26
C ILE A 279 -2.24 -16.45 1.86
N TYR A 280 -2.80 -17.38 1.10
CA TYR A 280 -2.40 -17.71 -0.26
C TYR A 280 -3.17 -16.90 -1.31
N SER A 281 -4.45 -16.64 -1.04
CA SER A 281 -5.29 -15.80 -1.89
C SER A 281 -6.33 -15.05 -1.08
N PHE A 282 -6.73 -13.90 -1.61
CA PHE A 282 -7.78 -13.04 -1.09
C PHE A 282 -8.78 -12.74 -2.21
N GLU A 283 -10.07 -12.76 -1.89
CA GLU A 283 -11.16 -12.53 -2.84
C GLU A 283 -12.30 -11.79 -2.13
N LEU A 284 -12.66 -10.60 -2.62
CA LEU A 284 -13.87 -9.93 -2.16
C LEU A 284 -15.12 -10.71 -2.60
N SER A 285 -16.21 -10.59 -1.85
CA SER A 285 -17.44 -11.36 -2.03
C SER A 285 -18.68 -10.47 -2.01
N GLY A 286 -19.76 -10.92 -2.65
CA GLY A 286 -21.02 -10.17 -2.74
C GLY A 286 -21.25 -9.50 -4.09
N ASP A 287 -22.13 -8.51 -4.12
CA ASP A 287 -22.39 -7.73 -5.34
C ASP A 287 -21.19 -6.83 -5.68
N PRO A 288 -20.63 -6.90 -6.90
CA PRO A 288 -19.40 -6.19 -7.23
C PRO A 288 -19.48 -4.67 -7.08
N ASN A 289 -20.62 -4.04 -7.40
CA ASN A 289 -20.77 -2.59 -7.31
C ASN A 289 -20.99 -2.14 -5.87
N ASN A 290 -21.79 -2.89 -5.11
CA ASN A 290 -21.99 -2.59 -3.69
C ASN A 290 -20.70 -2.78 -2.90
N MET A 291 -19.93 -3.84 -3.19
CA MET A 291 -18.63 -4.05 -2.56
C MET A 291 -17.65 -2.93 -2.87
N TYR A 292 -17.54 -2.51 -4.13
CA TYR A 292 -16.69 -1.38 -4.49
C TYR A 292 -17.10 -0.09 -3.76
N ARG A 293 -18.39 0.24 -3.74
CA ARG A 293 -18.89 1.42 -3.00
C ARG A 293 -18.69 1.34 -1.49
N LEU A 294 -18.61 0.13 -0.95
CA LEU A 294 -18.41 -0.10 0.48
C LEU A 294 -16.97 0.23 0.89
N ILE A 295 -16.00 -0.13 0.04
CA ILE A 295 -14.57 0.00 0.37
C ILE A 295 -13.88 1.18 -0.31
N ALA A 296 -14.58 1.88 -1.20
CA ALA A 296 -14.12 3.09 -1.88
C ALA A 296 -15.05 4.25 -1.50
N ASP A 297 -15.18 4.48 -0.20
CA ASP A 297 -16.11 5.47 0.36
C ASP A 297 -15.41 6.74 0.87
N GLN A 298 -14.08 6.72 0.93
CA GLN A 298 -13.21 7.86 1.16
C GLN A 298 -12.67 8.47 -0.14
N GLY A 299 -12.18 9.70 -0.02
CA GLY A 299 -11.70 10.48 -1.16
C GLY A 299 -10.33 10.07 -1.67
N ASP A 300 -9.53 9.41 -0.83
CA ASP A 300 -8.20 8.88 -1.12
C ASP A 300 -8.20 7.40 -1.51
N ASP A 301 -9.39 6.76 -1.54
CA ASP A 301 -9.53 5.39 -2.03
C ASP A 301 -9.41 5.31 -3.55
N PRO A 302 -9.00 4.15 -4.11
CA PRO A 302 -8.97 3.96 -5.54
C PRO A 302 -10.34 4.13 -6.21
N HIS A 303 -10.42 5.08 -7.15
CA HIS A 303 -11.63 5.37 -7.94
C HIS A 303 -11.44 5.08 -9.42
N TYR A 304 -12.51 4.66 -10.11
CA TYR A 304 -12.48 4.52 -11.58
C TYR A 304 -13.09 5.74 -12.27
N SER A 305 -12.53 6.11 -13.42
CA SER A 305 -13.00 7.23 -14.22
C SER A 305 -14.27 6.88 -15.01
N GLU A 306 -15.31 7.68 -14.84
CA GLU A 306 -16.56 7.59 -15.62
C GLU A 306 -16.50 8.38 -16.95
N TYR A 307 -15.34 8.94 -17.29
CA TYR A 307 -15.17 9.72 -18.52
C TYR A 307 -15.01 8.85 -19.78
N GLU A 308 -15.29 9.45 -20.94
CA GLU A 308 -15.18 8.78 -22.23
C GLU A 308 -13.73 8.77 -22.76
N VAL A 309 -13.09 7.61 -22.70
CA VAL A 309 -11.71 7.40 -23.12
C VAL A 309 -11.62 7.06 -24.60
N LYS A 310 -10.71 7.74 -25.32
CA LYS A 310 -10.44 7.44 -26.74
C LYS A 310 -9.55 6.21 -26.88
N VAL A 311 -10.01 5.20 -27.61
CA VAL A 311 -9.22 3.98 -27.87
C VAL A 311 -8.80 3.91 -29.35
N PRO A 312 -7.49 3.73 -29.66
CA PRO A 312 -7.03 3.49 -31.02
C PRO A 312 -7.68 2.25 -31.64
N LYS A 313 -8.02 2.32 -32.93
CA LYS A 313 -8.77 1.26 -33.64
C LYS A 313 -7.89 0.09 -34.15
N ASP A 314 -6.55 0.16 -34.07
CA ASP A 314 -5.67 -0.82 -34.75
C ASP A 314 -5.70 -2.21 -34.07
N PRO A 315 -6.19 -3.26 -34.75
CA PRO A 315 -6.21 -4.63 -34.23
C PRO A 315 -4.82 -5.22 -33.96
N ARG A 316 -3.74 -4.65 -34.52
CA ARG A 316 -2.35 -5.11 -34.32
C ARG A 316 -1.70 -4.52 -33.07
N ASP A 317 -2.29 -3.48 -32.48
CA ASP A 317 -1.86 -2.89 -31.21
C ASP A 317 -2.62 -3.49 -30.00
N SER A 318 -3.65 -4.30 -30.27
CA SER A 318 -4.45 -5.02 -29.27
C SER A 318 -3.68 -6.09 -28.49
N GLY A 319 -2.40 -6.32 -28.81
CA GLY A 319 -1.58 -7.36 -28.23
C GLY A 319 -0.77 -6.98 -26.99
N ARG A 320 -0.76 -5.72 -26.54
CA ARG A 320 0.19 -5.29 -25.48
C ARG A 320 -0.27 -4.27 -24.43
N ARG A 321 -1.49 -3.73 -24.46
CA ARG A 321 -1.98 -2.85 -23.38
C ARG A 321 -3.36 -3.28 -22.93
N ASP A 322 -3.44 -3.76 -21.69
CA ASP A 322 -4.71 -3.89 -20.98
C ASP A 322 -5.23 -2.46 -20.74
N TYR A 323 -6.06 -1.95 -21.64
CA TYR A 323 -6.73 -0.64 -21.51
C TYR A 323 -7.61 -0.52 -20.24
N ALA A 324 -7.76 -1.60 -19.45
CA ALA A 324 -8.36 -1.55 -18.13
C ALA A 324 -7.45 -0.83 -17.10
N LEU A 325 -6.14 -0.78 -17.36
CA LEU A 325 -5.16 -0.08 -16.51
C LEU A 325 -5.37 1.45 -16.50
N SER A 326 -6.07 2.01 -17.49
CA SER A 326 -6.20 3.44 -17.72
C SER A 326 -7.48 4.06 -17.16
N PHE A 327 -8.20 3.40 -16.25
CA PHE A 327 -9.42 3.96 -15.66
C PHE A 327 -9.29 4.24 -14.17
N TRP A 328 -8.42 3.50 -13.46
CA TRP A 328 -8.23 3.67 -12.03
C TRP A 328 -7.30 4.84 -11.72
N PHE A 329 -7.57 5.54 -10.62
CA PHE A 329 -6.75 6.58 -10.00
C PHE A 329 -6.79 6.41 -8.47
N GLU A 330 -5.98 7.17 -7.72
CA GLU A 330 -5.79 7.05 -6.25
C GLU A 330 -5.21 5.70 -5.73
N GLY A 331 -4.19 5.16 -6.41
CA GLY A 331 -3.32 4.15 -5.80
C GLY A 331 -3.93 2.74 -5.63
N ASN A 332 -3.65 2.11 -4.48
CA ASN A 332 -4.06 0.74 -4.14
C ASN A 332 -5.00 0.72 -2.92
N PHE A 333 -5.83 -0.32 -2.81
CA PHE A 333 -6.57 -0.58 -1.57
C PHE A 333 -5.64 -1.20 -0.53
N GLU A 334 -5.79 -0.79 0.72
CA GLU A 334 -4.97 -1.25 1.83
C GLU A 334 -5.80 -2.07 2.80
N PHE A 335 -5.43 -3.33 3.01
CA PHE A 335 -6.17 -4.22 3.92
C PHE A 335 -5.34 -4.51 5.16
N ILE A 336 -5.89 -4.21 6.35
CA ILE A 336 -5.30 -4.64 7.61
C ILE A 336 -5.85 -6.02 7.98
N VAL A 337 -4.94 -6.97 8.15
CA VAL A 337 -5.25 -8.34 8.53
C VAL A 337 -4.88 -8.53 10.00
N LYS A 338 -5.89 -8.63 10.85
CA LYS A 338 -5.75 -8.83 12.30
C LYS A 338 -5.98 -10.29 12.65
N ILE A 339 -4.97 -10.91 13.25
CA ILE A 339 -5.02 -12.30 13.69
C ILE A 339 -5.12 -12.32 15.21
N TYR A 340 -6.21 -12.91 15.71
CA TYR A 340 -6.44 -13.11 17.12
C TYR A 340 -6.14 -14.55 17.50
N VAL A 341 -5.05 -14.72 18.26
CA VAL A 341 -4.57 -16.00 18.75
C VAL A 341 -4.56 -15.97 20.26
N SER A 342 -5.48 -16.72 20.89
CA SER A 342 -5.42 -16.93 22.32
C SER A 342 -4.19 -17.76 22.64
N ASN A 343 -3.32 -17.25 23.51
CA ASN A 343 -2.11 -17.95 23.88
C ASN A 343 -1.78 -17.86 25.38
N THR A 344 -0.90 -18.75 25.83
CA THR A 344 -0.47 -18.84 27.24
C THR A 344 0.98 -18.36 27.46
N GLN A 345 1.65 -17.81 26.46
CA GLN A 345 3.09 -17.51 26.51
C GLN A 345 3.50 -16.14 25.97
N LEU A 346 2.75 -15.58 25.02
CA LEU A 346 3.04 -14.28 24.42
C LEU A 346 2.42 -13.15 25.24
N ILE A 347 2.99 -11.96 25.09
CA ILE A 347 2.51 -10.73 25.73
C ILE A 347 1.27 -10.19 25.01
N SER A 348 1.13 -10.45 23.69
CA SER A 348 -0.01 -10.04 22.87
C SER A 348 -0.75 -11.26 22.32
N ASN A 349 -2.07 -11.12 22.22
CA ASN A 349 -2.97 -12.07 21.55
C ASN A 349 -3.44 -11.54 20.18
N GLU A 350 -2.96 -10.37 19.74
CA GLU A 350 -3.24 -9.74 18.45
C GLU A 350 -1.94 -9.61 17.65
N ILE A 351 -1.97 -10.10 16.40
CA ILE A 351 -0.92 -9.93 15.39
C ILE A 351 -1.55 -9.13 14.25
N ILE A 352 -0.90 -8.04 13.83
CA ILE A 352 -1.40 -7.16 12.76
C ILE A 352 -0.47 -7.28 11.55
N LYS A 353 -1.07 -7.46 10.38
CA LYS A 353 -0.43 -7.55 9.07
C LYS A 353 -1.15 -6.61 8.10
N ALA A 354 -0.54 -6.33 6.96
CA ALA A 354 -1.18 -5.55 5.91
C ALA A 354 -1.02 -6.19 4.53
N ILE A 355 -1.93 -5.89 3.61
CA ILE A 355 -1.85 -6.26 2.19
C ILE A 355 -2.25 -5.04 1.36
N SER A 356 -1.38 -4.61 0.44
CA SER A 356 -1.68 -3.61 -0.57
C SER A 356 -2.07 -4.30 -1.88
N ILE A 357 -3.24 -3.97 -2.45
CA ILE A 357 -3.73 -4.59 -3.69
C ILE A 357 -4.24 -3.53 -4.66
N SER A 358 -3.73 -3.58 -5.90
CA SER A 358 -4.22 -2.71 -6.98
C SER A 358 -5.71 -2.98 -7.27
N PRO A 359 -6.52 -1.94 -7.54
CA PRO A 359 -7.91 -2.13 -7.95
C PRO A 359 -8.05 -3.01 -9.21
N ASN A 360 -7.04 -3.00 -10.10
CA ASN A 360 -7.00 -3.87 -11.28
C ASN A 360 -6.93 -5.36 -10.95
N ASP A 361 -6.39 -5.70 -9.79
CA ASP A 361 -6.24 -7.07 -9.31
C ASP A 361 -7.46 -7.54 -8.52
N LEU A 362 -8.28 -6.62 -7.99
CA LEU A 362 -9.53 -6.88 -7.27
C LEU A 362 -10.77 -6.85 -8.16
N PHE A 363 -10.78 -6.01 -9.20
CA PHE A 363 -11.98 -5.67 -9.95
C PHE A 363 -11.81 -5.86 -11.47
N GLU A 364 -12.83 -6.41 -12.12
CA GLU A 364 -13.04 -6.29 -13.57
C GLU A 364 -14.04 -5.15 -13.81
N LEU A 365 -13.61 -4.08 -14.50
CA LEU A 365 -14.50 -2.98 -14.86
C LEU A 365 -15.54 -3.39 -15.91
N ASN A 366 -16.76 -2.89 -15.75
CA ASN A 366 -17.80 -2.93 -16.78
C ASN A 366 -17.59 -1.77 -17.74
N ILE A 367 -17.17 -2.08 -18.98
CA ILE A 367 -16.80 -1.07 -19.98
C ILE A 367 -17.86 -1.01 -21.08
N GLU A 368 -18.45 0.17 -21.26
CA GLU A 368 -19.36 0.48 -22.36
C GLU A 368 -18.57 0.99 -23.58
N ASN A 369 -18.90 0.50 -24.78
CA ASN A 369 -18.36 1.03 -26.03
C ASN A 369 -19.31 2.11 -26.58
N ILE A 370 -18.79 3.31 -26.76
CA ILE A 370 -19.51 4.46 -27.32
C ILE A 370 -19.04 4.63 -28.77
N ASN A 371 -19.90 4.28 -29.71
CA ASN A 371 -19.62 4.39 -31.15
C ASN A 371 -19.74 5.84 -31.60
N THR A 372 -18.62 6.47 -31.98
CA THR A 372 -18.61 7.87 -32.46
C THR A 372 -18.42 7.99 -33.99
N GLY A 373 -18.68 6.92 -34.75
CA GLY A 373 -18.63 6.91 -36.22
C GLY A 373 -17.40 6.19 -36.80
N ARG A 374 -17.13 6.38 -38.10
CA ARG A 374 -16.29 5.47 -38.92
C ARG A 374 -14.83 5.27 -38.43
N HIS A 375 -14.28 6.14 -37.57
CA HIS A 375 -12.85 6.13 -37.25
C HIS A 375 -12.47 6.14 -35.76
N GLN A 376 -13.43 6.13 -34.81
CA GLN A 376 -13.12 6.20 -33.38
C GLN A 376 -14.07 5.31 -32.56
N ILE A 377 -13.51 4.61 -31.57
CA ILE A 377 -14.27 3.92 -30.52
C ILE A 377 -13.92 4.64 -29.22
N LYS A 378 -14.92 5.23 -28.58
CA LYS A 378 -14.77 5.71 -27.20
C LYS A 378 -15.23 4.62 -26.24
N LYS A 379 -14.66 4.58 -25.05
CA LYS A 379 -15.03 3.64 -23.99
C LYS A 379 -15.27 4.37 -22.69
N ARG A 380 -16.14 3.84 -21.85
CA ARG A 380 -16.43 4.40 -20.51
C ARG A 380 -16.61 3.28 -19.51
N ALA A 381 -16.04 3.42 -18.31
CA ALA A 381 -16.39 2.54 -17.20
C ALA A 381 -17.75 2.97 -16.62
N ILE A 382 -18.65 2.00 -16.46
CA ILE A 382 -20.03 2.22 -15.97
C ILE A 382 -20.32 1.43 -14.69
N GLY A 383 -19.27 0.98 -14.01
CA GLY A 383 -19.34 0.17 -12.80
C GLY A 383 -18.38 -1.01 -12.81
N ILE A 384 -18.53 -1.87 -11.81
CA ILE A 384 -17.77 -3.10 -11.64
C ILE A 384 -18.57 -4.27 -12.22
N LYS A 385 -17.92 -5.06 -13.07
CA LYS A 385 -18.50 -6.26 -13.70
C LYS A 385 -18.34 -7.49 -12.81
N ASN A 386 -17.13 -7.74 -12.30
CA ASN A 386 -16.81 -8.91 -11.49
C ASN A 386 -15.77 -8.58 -10.42
N LEU A 387 -15.84 -9.31 -9.30
CA LEU A 387 -14.76 -9.40 -8.31
C LEU A 387 -13.76 -10.46 -8.77
N LYS A 388 -12.47 -10.21 -8.53
CA LYS A 388 -11.37 -11.09 -8.90
C LYS A 388 -10.78 -11.73 -7.65
N LYS A 389 -10.39 -12.99 -7.80
CA LYS A 389 -9.56 -13.69 -6.82
C LYS A 389 -8.10 -13.30 -7.01
N TYR A 390 -7.55 -12.59 -6.03
CA TYR A 390 -6.15 -12.18 -5.99
C TYR A 390 -5.28 -13.26 -5.34
N TYR A 391 -4.26 -13.72 -6.06
CA TYR A 391 -3.25 -14.63 -5.52
C TYR A 391 -2.06 -13.80 -5.10
N LEU A 392 -1.70 -13.86 -3.82
CA LEU A 392 -0.58 -13.08 -3.32
C LEU A 392 0.71 -13.58 -4.00
N PRO A 393 1.51 -12.69 -4.63
CA PRO A 393 2.77 -13.07 -5.25
C PRO A 393 3.70 -13.78 -4.27
N ASN A 394 3.67 -13.36 -3.00
CA ASN A 394 4.24 -14.06 -1.87
C ASN A 394 3.12 -14.27 -0.83
N PRO A 395 2.76 -15.53 -0.51
CA PRO A 395 1.75 -15.78 0.51
C PRO A 395 2.10 -15.09 1.82
N LEU A 396 1.14 -14.37 2.40
CA LEU A 396 1.34 -13.54 3.59
C LEU A 396 1.48 -14.44 4.84
N PRO A 397 2.65 -14.53 5.48
CA PRO A 397 2.82 -15.32 6.70
C PRO A 397 2.10 -14.67 7.88
N LEU A 398 1.33 -15.47 8.61
CA LEU A 398 0.50 -15.02 9.71
C LEU A 398 1.11 -15.38 11.06
N PHE A 399 1.25 -16.68 11.35
CA PHE A 399 1.73 -17.23 12.61
C PHE A 399 2.06 -18.72 12.50
N ASP A 400 2.87 -19.22 13.43
CA ASP A 400 3.23 -20.64 13.50
C ASP A 400 2.33 -21.34 14.52
N TRP A 401 1.63 -22.40 14.13
CA TRP A 401 0.53 -22.93 14.95
C TRP A 401 0.99 -23.95 16.02
N ASN A 402 1.73 -23.48 17.04
CA ASN A 402 2.08 -24.33 18.18
C ASN A 402 0.90 -24.50 19.15
N ILE A 403 0.10 -25.53 18.95
CA ILE A 403 -1.09 -25.82 19.77
C ILE A 403 -0.80 -26.27 21.21
N GLU A 404 0.48 -26.39 21.62
CA GLU A 404 0.85 -26.47 23.04
C GLU A 404 0.54 -25.18 23.78
N HIS A 405 0.69 -24.04 23.10
CA HIS A 405 0.60 -22.71 23.70
C HIS A 405 -0.45 -21.83 23.04
N TYR A 406 -0.91 -22.18 21.82
CA TYR A 406 -1.89 -21.44 21.04
C TYR A 406 -3.20 -22.20 20.95
N SER A 407 -4.31 -21.47 20.87
CA SER A 407 -5.64 -22.06 20.74
C SER A 407 -5.78 -22.89 19.46
N SER A 408 -6.66 -23.90 19.51
CA SER A 408 -6.99 -24.72 18.34
C SER A 408 -7.83 -24.01 17.28
N SER A 409 -8.29 -22.79 17.58
CA SER A 409 -9.10 -21.96 16.71
C SER A 409 -8.53 -20.54 16.73
N ILE A 410 -8.49 -19.93 15.55
CA ILE A 410 -7.88 -18.62 15.31
C ILE A 410 -8.90 -17.77 14.56
N LYS A 411 -9.04 -16.51 14.96
CA LYS A 411 -9.90 -15.56 14.27
C LYS A 411 -9.03 -14.64 13.43
N ILE A 412 -9.34 -14.53 12.14
CA ILE A 412 -8.75 -13.52 11.25
C ILE A 412 -9.85 -12.51 10.96
N SER A 413 -9.55 -11.23 11.19
CA SER A 413 -10.39 -10.11 10.82
C SER A 413 -9.67 -9.30 9.75
N ILE A 414 -10.39 -8.88 8.73
CA ILE A 414 -9.84 -8.01 7.69
C ILE A 414 -10.70 -6.76 7.63
N GLU A 415 -10.05 -5.62 7.55
CA GLU A 415 -10.66 -4.31 7.33
C GLU A 415 -9.93 -3.64 6.16
N GLU A 416 -10.65 -2.81 5.43
CA GLU A 416 -10.05 -1.86 4.50
C GLU A 416 -9.60 -0.63 5.32
N LYS A 417 -8.39 -0.14 5.05
CA LYS A 417 -7.68 0.82 5.89
C LYS A 417 -7.98 2.26 5.45
N ASP A 418 -8.96 2.85 6.13
CA ASP A 418 -9.11 4.31 6.17
C ASP A 418 -8.18 5.01 7.19
N ASN A 419 -8.42 6.30 7.46
CA ASN A 419 -7.61 7.16 8.33
C ASN A 419 -7.30 6.56 9.73
N GLU A 420 -6.10 6.86 10.25
CA GLU A 420 -5.43 6.13 11.36
C GLU A 420 -6.02 6.31 12.79
N VAL A 421 -7.31 6.64 12.95
CA VAL A 421 -7.88 6.77 14.29
C VAL A 421 -8.15 5.38 14.88
N THR A 422 -7.34 4.98 15.87
CA THR A 422 -7.50 3.69 16.56
C THR A 422 -8.13 3.80 17.95
N GLU A 423 -8.97 2.85 18.32
CA GLU A 423 -9.40 2.57 19.69
C GLU A 423 -8.91 1.18 20.14
N GLN A 424 -8.59 1.02 21.41
CA GLN A 424 -8.23 -0.28 22.00
C GLN A 424 -9.27 -0.75 23.00
N LYS A 425 -9.64 -2.03 22.93
CA LYS A 425 -10.58 -2.65 23.85
C LYS A 425 -10.07 -4.00 24.34
N LEU A 426 -10.27 -4.29 25.61
CA LEU A 426 -10.01 -5.61 26.19
C LEU A 426 -11.23 -6.52 26.01
N ILE A 427 -11.04 -7.70 25.44
CA ILE A 427 -12.07 -8.73 25.27
C ILE A 427 -11.62 -10.02 25.94
N GLU A 428 -12.50 -10.65 26.72
CA GLU A 428 -12.27 -11.98 27.26
C GLU A 428 -12.86 -13.05 26.34
N THR A 429 -12.05 -14.02 25.94
CA THR A 429 -12.47 -15.18 25.13
C THR A 429 -12.20 -16.47 25.88
N THR A 430 -13.05 -17.48 25.70
CA THR A 430 -12.84 -18.83 26.24
C THR A 430 -12.31 -19.73 25.13
N SER A 431 -11.11 -20.27 25.29
CA SER A 431 -10.35 -20.95 24.23
C SER A 431 -9.89 -22.34 24.66
N ASN A 432 -9.81 -23.27 23.70
CA ASN A 432 -9.35 -24.64 23.91
C ASN A 432 -7.87 -24.79 23.54
N PHE A 433 -7.13 -25.45 24.42
CA PHE A 433 -5.72 -25.78 24.29
C PHE A 433 -5.53 -27.30 24.33
N ALA A 434 -4.56 -27.79 23.56
CA ALA A 434 -4.21 -29.20 23.55
C ALA A 434 -3.40 -29.55 24.82
N SER A 435 -3.71 -30.68 25.45
CA SER A 435 -3.08 -31.11 26.72
C SER A 435 -2.16 -32.32 26.58
N ASN A 436 -2.06 -32.88 25.38
CA ASN A 436 -1.34 -34.11 25.09
C ASN A 436 0.15 -33.87 24.79
N PHE A 437 0.83 -33.12 25.68
CA PHE A 437 2.25 -32.81 25.57
C PHE A 437 3.05 -33.38 26.75
N GLU A 438 4.22 -33.91 26.46
CA GLU A 438 5.13 -34.47 27.48
C GLU A 438 6.57 -34.09 27.14
N PHE A 439 7.37 -33.73 28.15
CA PHE A 439 8.79 -33.49 27.98
C PHE A 439 9.55 -34.81 27.73
N ASN A 440 10.28 -34.91 26.63
CA ASN A 440 11.12 -36.06 26.33
C ASN A 440 12.57 -35.78 26.70
N ILE A 441 13.06 -36.40 27.79
CA ILE A 441 14.43 -36.24 28.29
C ILE A 441 15.48 -36.62 27.24
N GLY A 442 15.22 -37.64 26.42
CA GLY A 442 16.18 -38.10 25.40
C GLY A 442 16.35 -37.14 24.23
N LEU A 443 15.34 -36.31 23.95
CA LEU A 443 15.38 -35.29 22.89
C LEU A 443 15.65 -33.88 23.43
N GLY A 444 15.49 -33.67 24.74
CA GLY A 444 15.59 -32.35 25.36
C GLY A 444 14.46 -31.40 24.96
N GLU A 445 13.35 -31.93 24.43
CA GLU A 445 12.23 -31.14 23.88
C GLU A 445 10.88 -31.70 24.32
N THR A 446 9.87 -30.82 24.38
CA THR A 446 8.47 -31.21 24.54
C THR A 446 7.94 -31.82 23.25
N ILE A 447 7.27 -32.96 23.37
CA ILE A 447 6.68 -33.67 22.23
C ILE A 447 5.17 -33.77 22.37
N LYS A 448 4.48 -33.64 21.24
CA LYS A 448 3.06 -33.94 21.13
C LYS A 448 2.84 -35.45 21.10
N LYS A 449 1.87 -35.94 21.86
CA LYS A 449 1.51 -37.37 21.99
C LYS A 449 0.16 -37.67 21.35
N GLY A 450 0.17 -38.38 20.23
CA GLY A 450 -1.02 -38.71 19.46
C GLY A 450 -1.49 -37.58 18.54
N ALA A 451 -2.25 -37.97 17.52
CA ALA A 451 -2.89 -37.05 16.59
C ALA A 451 -4.09 -36.33 17.23
N LYS A 452 -4.53 -35.23 16.63
CA LYS A 452 -5.62 -34.38 17.13
C LYS A 452 -5.32 -33.88 18.55
N PHE A 453 -6.31 -33.82 19.44
CA PHE A 453 -6.08 -33.54 20.86
C PHE A 453 -5.47 -34.73 21.64
N GLY A 454 -5.21 -35.88 20.99
CA GLY A 454 -4.66 -37.08 21.63
C GLY A 454 -5.68 -37.86 22.46
N ALA A 455 -5.18 -38.74 23.35
CA ALA A 455 -5.99 -39.48 24.33
C ALA A 455 -6.39 -38.61 25.54
N SER A 456 -5.65 -37.52 25.78
CA SER A 456 -5.93 -36.52 26.81
C SER A 456 -6.94 -35.49 26.28
N ALA A 457 -7.92 -35.10 27.08
CA ALA A 457 -8.92 -34.11 26.67
C ALA A 457 -8.30 -32.70 26.47
N SER A 458 -8.90 -31.84 25.65
CA SER A 458 -8.51 -30.42 25.60
C SER A 458 -8.76 -29.73 26.95
N THR A 459 -7.94 -28.73 27.29
CA THR A 459 -8.24 -27.84 28.42
C THR A 459 -8.81 -26.53 27.92
N THR A 460 -9.83 -26.02 28.60
CA THR A 460 -10.45 -24.73 28.27
C THR A 460 -9.95 -23.67 29.25
N GLN A 461 -9.51 -22.51 28.74
CA GLN A 461 -9.08 -21.37 29.56
C GLN A 461 -9.70 -20.08 29.07
N LYS A 462 -9.94 -19.14 29.99
CA LYS A 462 -10.30 -17.76 29.65
C LYS A 462 -9.03 -16.96 29.40
N VAL A 463 -8.99 -16.25 28.28
CA VAL A 463 -7.86 -15.43 27.84
C VAL A 463 -8.37 -14.04 27.50
N SER A 464 -7.77 -13.02 28.11
CA SER A 464 -8.05 -11.62 27.79
C SER A 464 -7.16 -11.18 26.62
N THR A 465 -7.76 -10.64 25.57
CA THR A 465 -7.10 -10.14 24.36
C THR A 465 -7.39 -8.66 24.22
N THR A 466 -6.35 -7.84 24.13
CA THR A 466 -6.51 -6.47 23.65
C THR A 466 -6.71 -6.52 22.15
N ILE A 467 -7.78 -5.91 21.68
CA ILE A 467 -8.06 -5.72 20.26
C ILE A 467 -7.89 -4.25 19.90
N THR A 468 -7.35 -4.00 18.72
CA THR A 468 -7.25 -2.67 18.13
C THR A 468 -8.34 -2.54 17.06
N THR A 469 -9.11 -1.46 17.09
CA THR A 469 -10.13 -1.14 16.08
C THR A 469 -9.76 0.18 15.42
N HIS A 470 -9.74 0.23 14.09
CA HIS A 470 -9.63 1.49 13.36
C HIS A 470 -11.06 2.02 13.16
N LEU A 471 -11.32 3.24 13.61
CA LEU A 471 -12.69 3.78 13.76
C LEU A 471 -13.31 4.20 12.44
N ASP A 472 -12.49 4.69 11.52
CA ASP A 472 -12.95 5.15 10.21
C ASP A 472 -12.85 4.04 9.15
N SER A 473 -12.18 2.92 9.47
CA SER A 473 -11.95 1.78 8.57
C SER A 473 -13.17 0.89 8.36
N GLU A 474 -13.42 0.50 7.11
CA GLU A 474 -14.49 -0.46 6.78
C GLU A 474 -14.19 -1.89 7.24
N GLN A 475 -15.04 -2.42 8.12
CA GLN A 475 -14.86 -3.74 8.75
C GLN A 475 -15.44 -4.86 7.87
N LEU A 476 -14.59 -5.58 7.13
CA LEU A 476 -14.99 -6.68 6.24
C LEU A 476 -15.27 -8.01 6.98
N GLY A 477 -15.17 -8.01 8.31
CA GLY A 477 -15.62 -9.08 9.18
C GLY A 477 -14.60 -10.19 9.44
N ASP A 478 -15.11 -11.25 10.08
CA ASP A 478 -14.28 -12.27 10.73
C ASP A 478 -14.40 -13.63 10.03
N VAL A 479 -13.28 -14.34 9.95
CA VAL A 479 -13.23 -15.78 9.63
C VAL A 479 -12.57 -16.56 10.76
N ILE A 480 -13.10 -17.75 11.06
CA ILE A 480 -12.54 -18.66 12.07
C ILE A 480 -11.89 -19.82 11.35
N ILE A 481 -10.61 -20.04 11.64
CA ILE A 481 -9.83 -21.17 11.14
C ILE A 481 -9.57 -22.11 12.30
N ASN A 482 -9.81 -23.41 12.12
CA ASN A 482 -9.51 -24.42 13.13
C ASN A 482 -8.30 -25.24 12.73
N PHE A 483 -7.50 -25.64 13.71
CA PHE A 483 -6.33 -26.50 13.48
C PHE A 483 -6.74 -27.83 12.82
N GLY A 484 -7.92 -28.33 13.17
CA GLY A 484 -8.48 -29.57 12.62
C GLY A 484 -9.19 -29.44 11.27
N ASP A 485 -9.31 -28.24 10.71
CA ASP A 485 -9.83 -28.09 9.34
C ASP A 485 -8.84 -28.67 8.33
N ASP A 486 -9.37 -29.29 7.28
CA ASP A 486 -8.55 -29.69 6.12
C ASP A 486 -7.89 -28.46 5.49
N ILE A 487 -6.66 -28.60 5.02
CA ILE A 487 -5.96 -27.53 4.27
C ILE A 487 -6.29 -27.68 2.80
N VAL A 488 -5.95 -28.84 2.22
CA VAL A 488 -6.41 -29.24 0.89
C VAL A 488 -7.55 -30.25 1.01
N ILE A 489 -8.54 -30.14 0.14
CA ILE A 489 -9.70 -31.05 0.14
C ILE A 489 -9.51 -32.25 -0.79
N LYS A 490 -8.50 -32.22 -1.67
CA LYS A 490 -8.15 -33.34 -2.56
C LYS A 490 -6.64 -33.49 -2.73
N ASN A 491 -6.22 -34.69 -3.12
CA ASN A 491 -4.81 -35.07 -3.33
C ASN A 491 -4.24 -34.62 -4.68
N GLU A 492 -4.90 -33.73 -5.39
CA GLU A 492 -4.49 -33.26 -6.71
C GLU A 492 -4.69 -31.74 -6.84
N MET A 493 -3.99 -31.12 -7.77
CA MET A 493 -4.14 -29.70 -8.10
C MET A 493 -5.19 -29.53 -9.21
N ASP A 494 -5.93 -28.42 -9.17
CA ASP A 494 -6.78 -28.03 -10.29
C ASP A 494 -5.97 -27.34 -11.39
N ALA A 495 -6.25 -27.71 -12.63
CA ALA A 495 -5.74 -27.03 -13.80
C ALA A 495 -6.61 -25.81 -14.11
N VAL A 496 -6.05 -24.62 -13.96
CA VAL A 496 -6.66 -23.36 -14.39
C VAL A 496 -6.05 -22.96 -15.72
N VAL A 497 -6.88 -22.96 -16.76
CA VAL A 497 -6.47 -22.58 -18.11
C VAL A 497 -6.75 -21.09 -18.31
N SER A 498 -5.73 -20.33 -18.70
CA SER A 498 -5.87 -18.95 -19.13
C SER A 498 -5.44 -18.79 -20.59
N GLY A 499 -6.10 -17.88 -21.30
CA GLY A 499 -5.84 -17.61 -22.71
C GLY A 499 -6.60 -18.51 -23.69
N VAL A 500 -6.42 -18.24 -24.98
CA VAL A 500 -7.12 -18.94 -26.07
C VAL A 500 -6.24 -20.09 -26.58
N PRO A 501 -6.76 -21.32 -26.70
CA PRO A 501 -6.01 -22.45 -27.25
C PRO A 501 -5.31 -22.09 -28.57
N GLY A 502 -4.01 -22.40 -28.67
CA GLY A 502 -3.21 -22.13 -29.87
C GLY A 502 -2.57 -20.74 -29.95
N ARG A 503 -2.72 -19.86 -28.95
CA ARG A 503 -1.99 -18.58 -28.85
C ARG A 503 -0.84 -18.65 -27.83
N ALA A 504 0.17 -17.79 -27.99
CA ALA A 504 1.29 -17.68 -27.05
C ALA A 504 0.87 -17.29 -25.61
N SER A 505 -0.33 -16.74 -25.44
CA SER A 505 -0.94 -16.44 -24.14
C SER A 505 -1.63 -17.63 -23.48
N TYR A 506 -1.75 -18.77 -24.16
CA TYR A 506 -2.32 -19.99 -23.59
C TYR A 506 -1.40 -20.54 -22.50
N LYS A 507 -1.88 -20.55 -21.25
CA LYS A 507 -1.14 -21.06 -20.10
C LYS A 507 -2.05 -21.92 -19.24
N THR A 508 -1.57 -23.10 -18.88
CA THR A 508 -2.19 -23.93 -17.84
C THR A 508 -1.42 -23.70 -16.54
N THR A 509 -2.12 -23.22 -15.51
CA THR A 509 -1.58 -23.02 -14.16
C THR A 509 -2.21 -24.05 -13.24
N TYR A 510 -1.41 -24.78 -12.48
CA TYR A 510 -1.91 -25.73 -11.49
C TYR A 510 -2.03 -25.04 -10.12
N ARG A 511 -3.14 -25.25 -9.42
CA ARG A 511 -3.40 -24.63 -8.11
C ARG A 511 -3.89 -25.67 -7.09
N PRO A 512 -3.45 -25.59 -5.81
CA PRO A 512 -4.00 -26.45 -4.78
C PRO A 512 -5.47 -26.13 -4.58
N VAL A 513 -6.27 -27.16 -4.30
CA VAL A 513 -7.69 -26.98 -4.00
C VAL A 513 -7.85 -26.92 -2.49
N LEU A 514 -7.86 -25.69 -2.03
CA LEU A 514 -7.85 -25.34 -0.62
C LEU A 514 -9.26 -25.36 -0.04
N ASN A 515 -9.32 -25.42 1.29
CA ASN A 515 -10.58 -25.44 2.01
C ASN A 515 -11.40 -24.15 1.74
N PRO A 516 -12.63 -24.28 1.21
CA PRO A 516 -13.42 -23.13 0.79
C PRO A 516 -14.18 -22.44 1.94
N LYS A 517 -14.08 -22.96 3.18
CA LYS A 517 -14.90 -22.52 4.33
C LYS A 517 -14.60 -21.10 4.81
N TYR A 518 -13.44 -20.53 4.51
CA TYR A 518 -12.98 -19.28 5.13
C TYR A 518 -13.55 -18.07 4.39
N THR A 519 -14.79 -17.73 4.71
CA THR A 519 -15.50 -16.56 4.19
C THR A 519 -16.21 -15.80 5.30
N SER A 520 -16.15 -14.47 5.28
CA SER A 520 -16.82 -13.57 6.23
C SER A 520 -18.21 -13.12 5.75
N GLY A 521 -18.54 -13.39 4.49
CA GLY A 521 -19.65 -12.75 3.77
C GLY A 521 -19.21 -11.58 2.88
N TYR A 522 -18.16 -10.86 3.27
CA TYR A 522 -17.57 -9.75 2.49
C TYR A 522 -16.27 -10.16 1.78
N TYR A 523 -15.54 -11.14 2.32
CA TYR A 523 -14.39 -11.70 1.65
C TYR A 523 -14.32 -13.21 1.82
N LYS A 524 -13.42 -13.82 1.04
CA LYS A 524 -12.95 -15.18 1.13
C LYS A 524 -11.43 -15.18 1.11
N ILE A 525 -10.82 -15.93 2.02
CA ILE A 525 -9.39 -16.21 1.99
C ILE A 525 -9.13 -17.69 1.78
N GLU A 526 -7.99 -18.00 1.17
CA GLU A 526 -7.45 -19.35 1.20
C GLU A 526 -6.15 -19.35 1.99
N VAL A 527 -6.05 -20.26 2.95
CA VAL A 527 -4.94 -20.33 3.90
C VAL A 527 -4.27 -21.69 3.78
N LEU A 528 -2.94 -21.68 3.77
CA LEU A 528 -2.13 -22.89 3.78
C LEU A 528 -0.80 -22.66 4.51
N PRO A 529 -0.24 -23.68 5.18
CA PRO A 529 1.04 -23.56 5.86
C PRO A 529 2.21 -23.73 4.89
N LEU A 530 3.21 -22.84 4.96
CA LEU A 530 4.44 -22.91 4.17
C LEU A 530 5.68 -22.88 5.06
N ALA A 531 6.74 -23.51 4.58
CA ALA A 531 8.07 -23.32 5.15
C ALA A 531 8.59 -21.91 4.79
N LEU A 532 9.07 -21.16 5.79
CA LEU A 532 9.56 -19.79 5.62
C LEU A 532 11.05 -19.68 5.29
N TYR A 533 11.82 -20.76 5.49
CA TYR A 533 13.28 -20.80 5.29
C TYR A 533 13.71 -22.05 4.52
#